data_AF-A0A067CTY7-F1
#
_entry.id   AF-A0A067CTY7-F1
#
_cell.length_a   1.000
_cell.length_b   1.000
_cell.length_c   1.000
_cell.angle_alpha   90.00
_cell.angle_beta   90.00
_cell.angle_gamma   90.00
#
_symmetry.space_group_name_H-M   'P 1'
#
loop_
_entity.id
_entity.type
_entity.pdbx_description
1 polymer ?
#
loop_
_entity_poly.entity_id
_entity_poly.type
_entity_poly.pdbx_seq_one_letter_code
_entity_poly.pdbx_strand_id
1 'polypeptide(L)'
;MTTAAKWQRALADTTARIDTEKKVAYDKGVSDREAEWQRAAALIKQAQKDEVDALERDSRQALAACEERFGLLLAAKTQELQAACAATVDAAAATAKVERERAIAATRDAVVEATEARVIAEWTNRMNAAAVASDQQLRDACAEIQTTMQNEAEAQLAAAKARWSQLKTDEIATLRAALRSDHYQQLQDELGKVRRAHETQLAQLQSDQSAALASTTAQLRADADAELQTRLRACQETANQQHEAEMSLVQEESEKLIDKVEIAMQQLKKQKETTETELQRVTHALEEAEDAAFDLQEEMSSLKKKYVMRHLLLLRSGLQKMQIMEDELDTKDMEKTAADRAWQAKLEATTSDLSSQLAQSKTTIDKLHEVYTTVYETLVNYRRDELVQHRSASNVVTSELDVLHAQIDQVLHSKNESDREIEKAQADLGTLEDELSGIQLMKDGHVNQAQVARKRRLHQETEALLEAIDSKKAKARSVEVKLNELYGLQRAKEDEMKGLERHLVTILVEQQKHLLTLVSSVKSIAAV
;
A
#
# COMPACT_ATOMS: atom_id res chain seq x y z
N MET A 1 28.26 -167.94 131.85
CA MET A 1 29.31 -166.90 131.89
C MET A 1 29.73 -166.55 130.46
N THR A 2 29.88 -165.24 130.19
CA THR A 2 30.60 -164.58 129.07
C THR A 2 30.22 -164.85 127.61
N THR A 3 29.02 -164.45 127.17
CA THR A 3 28.71 -164.17 125.74
C THR A 3 27.68 -163.05 125.48
N ALA A 4 26.87 -162.64 126.47
CA ALA A 4 25.84 -161.60 126.27
C ALA A 4 26.38 -160.14 126.20
N ALA A 5 27.51 -159.84 126.85
CA ALA A 5 28.05 -158.47 126.94
C ALA A 5 28.73 -157.97 125.65
N LYS A 6 29.14 -158.85 124.72
CA LYS A 6 29.71 -158.45 123.41
C LYS A 6 28.64 -157.95 122.43
N TRP A 7 27.44 -158.52 122.48
CA TRP A 7 26.34 -158.14 121.58
C TRP A 7 25.73 -156.78 121.94
N GLN A 8 25.67 -156.43 123.23
CA GLN A 8 25.18 -155.10 123.65
C GLN A 8 26.14 -153.95 123.26
N ARG A 9 27.45 -154.19 123.22
CA ARG A 9 28.43 -153.19 122.74
C ARG A 9 28.40 -153.01 121.22
N ALA A 10 28.26 -154.10 120.48
CA ALA A 10 28.12 -154.03 119.01
C ALA A 10 26.83 -153.31 118.60
N LEU A 11 25.72 -153.52 119.32
CA LEU A 11 24.47 -152.81 119.03
C LEU A 11 24.63 -151.30 119.26
N ALA A 12 25.21 -150.89 120.39
CA ALA A 12 25.41 -149.46 120.70
C ALA A 12 26.32 -148.75 119.67
N ASP A 13 27.38 -149.40 119.19
CA ASP A 13 28.25 -148.86 118.13
C ASP A 13 27.53 -148.74 116.78
N THR A 14 26.65 -149.70 116.45
CA THR A 14 25.83 -149.59 115.23
C THR A 14 24.77 -148.49 115.32
N THR A 15 24.15 -148.30 116.49
CA THR A 15 23.17 -147.22 116.68
C THR A 15 23.84 -145.85 116.63
N ALA A 16 25.03 -145.70 117.23
CA ALA A 16 25.81 -144.47 117.16
C ALA A 16 26.23 -144.13 115.73
N ARG A 17 26.65 -145.12 114.93
CA ARG A 17 26.95 -144.92 113.50
C ARG A 17 25.72 -144.47 112.71
N ILE A 18 24.58 -145.13 112.91
CA ILE A 18 23.33 -144.76 112.23
C ILE A 18 22.90 -143.32 112.60
N ASP A 19 23.06 -142.90 113.85
CA ASP A 19 22.73 -141.54 114.26
C ASP A 19 23.70 -140.49 113.71
N THR A 20 24.99 -140.82 113.58
CA THR A 20 25.95 -139.94 112.88
C THR A 20 25.66 -139.86 111.39
N GLU A 21 25.30 -140.97 110.73
CA GLU A 21 24.93 -141.00 109.32
C GLU A 21 23.63 -140.23 109.06
N LYS A 22 22.65 -140.33 109.96
CA LYS A 22 21.41 -139.52 109.90
C LYS A 22 21.69 -138.04 110.06
N LYS A 23 22.58 -137.64 110.99
CA LYS A 23 22.99 -136.25 111.15
C LYS A 23 23.73 -135.72 109.91
N VAL A 24 24.70 -136.47 109.38
CA VAL A 24 25.41 -136.08 108.15
C VAL A 24 24.46 -135.97 106.96
N ALA A 25 23.50 -136.89 106.81
CA ALA A 25 22.50 -136.84 105.74
C ALA A 25 21.53 -135.66 105.91
N TYR A 26 21.13 -135.35 107.14
CA TYR A 26 20.30 -134.19 107.45
C TYR A 26 21.03 -132.87 107.19
N ASP A 27 22.26 -132.74 107.69
CA ASP A 27 23.10 -131.55 107.51
C ASP A 27 23.45 -131.34 106.03
N LYS A 28 23.69 -132.43 105.28
CA LYS A 28 23.86 -132.38 103.83
C LYS A 28 22.58 -131.94 103.12
N GLY A 29 21.41 -132.45 103.51
CA GLY A 29 20.13 -132.04 102.95
C GLY A 29 19.74 -130.58 103.27
N VAL A 30 20.12 -130.08 104.44
CA VAL A 30 19.96 -128.65 104.81
C VAL A 30 20.91 -127.80 103.98
N SER A 31 22.19 -128.19 103.86
CA SER A 31 23.18 -127.49 103.04
C SER A 31 22.81 -127.46 101.55
N ASP A 32 22.33 -128.57 100.99
CA ASP A 32 21.91 -128.66 99.60
C ASP A 32 20.68 -127.77 99.34
N ARG A 33 19.70 -127.77 100.25
CA ARG A 33 18.56 -126.84 100.18
C ARG A 33 19.01 -125.39 100.33
N GLU A 34 19.88 -125.09 101.28
CA GLU A 34 20.39 -123.73 101.47
C GLU A 34 21.18 -123.24 100.25
N ALA A 35 21.95 -124.12 99.60
CA ALA A 35 22.62 -123.84 98.33
C ALA A 35 21.64 -123.66 97.16
N GLU A 36 20.53 -124.41 97.12
CA GLU A 36 19.44 -124.21 96.16
C GLU A 36 18.70 -122.89 96.40
N TRP A 37 18.42 -122.55 97.65
CA TRP A 37 17.81 -121.26 98.02
C TRP A 37 18.74 -120.09 97.71
N GLN A 38 20.04 -120.21 97.96
CA GLN A 38 21.03 -119.19 97.59
C GLN A 38 21.15 -119.07 96.07
N ARG A 39 21.10 -120.18 95.31
CA ARG A 39 21.06 -120.14 93.84
C ARG A 39 19.77 -119.50 93.32
N ALA A 40 18.62 -119.86 93.87
CA ALA A 40 17.33 -119.26 93.51
C ALA A 40 17.29 -117.77 93.84
N ALA A 41 17.78 -117.37 95.03
CA ALA A 41 17.88 -115.97 95.42
C ALA A 41 18.87 -115.19 94.53
N ALA A 42 19.98 -115.80 94.13
CA ALA A 42 20.92 -115.20 93.17
C ALA A 42 20.28 -115.03 91.79
N LEU A 43 19.52 -116.02 91.30
CA LEU A 43 18.79 -115.93 90.04
C LEU A 43 17.69 -114.86 90.08
N ILE A 44 16.95 -114.74 91.18
CA ILE A 44 15.95 -113.68 91.36
C ILE A 44 16.63 -112.31 91.41
N LYS A 45 17.76 -112.18 92.12
CA LYS A 45 18.52 -110.93 92.19
C LYS A 45 19.13 -110.56 90.83
N GLN A 46 19.56 -111.55 90.06
CA GLN A 46 20.03 -111.37 88.68
C GLN A 46 18.88 -110.91 87.79
N ALA A 47 17.72 -111.57 87.83
CA ALA A 47 16.54 -111.19 87.07
C ALA A 47 16.03 -109.78 87.42
N GLN A 48 15.98 -109.42 88.72
CA GLN A 48 15.63 -108.07 89.16
C GLN A 48 16.65 -107.03 88.68
N LYS A 49 17.94 -107.37 88.68
CA LYS A 49 18.98 -106.49 88.15
C LYS A 49 18.82 -106.31 86.64
N ASP A 50 18.57 -107.39 85.90
CA ASP A 50 18.37 -107.36 84.46
C ASP A 50 17.08 -106.57 84.08
N GLU A 51 16.02 -106.68 84.88
CA GLU A 51 14.78 -105.88 84.74
C GLU A 51 15.02 -104.40 85.05
N VAL A 52 15.76 -104.06 86.09
CA VAL A 52 16.14 -102.67 86.40
C VAL A 52 17.02 -102.10 85.28
N ASP A 53 18.00 -102.86 84.80
CA ASP A 53 18.85 -102.44 83.69
C ASP A 53 18.04 -102.29 82.38
N ALA A 54 17.01 -103.12 82.17
CA ALA A 54 16.07 -102.96 81.05
C ALA A 54 15.23 -101.69 81.18
N LEU A 55 14.66 -101.42 82.37
CA LEU A 55 13.90 -100.19 82.63
C LEU A 55 14.77 -98.94 82.54
N GLU A 56 16.03 -98.99 82.97
CA GLU A 56 16.99 -97.89 82.78
C GLU A 56 17.30 -97.66 81.30
N ARG A 57 17.46 -98.73 80.51
CA ARG A 57 17.65 -98.60 79.06
C ARG A 57 16.41 -98.02 78.39
N ASP A 58 15.23 -98.52 78.72
CA ASP A 58 13.97 -98.07 78.14
C ASP A 58 13.66 -96.61 78.53
N SER A 59 13.91 -96.22 79.77
CA SER A 59 13.75 -94.82 80.21
C SER A 59 14.76 -93.89 79.55
N ARG A 60 16.02 -94.30 79.37
CA ARG A 60 17.02 -93.51 78.61
C ARG A 60 16.64 -93.40 77.14
N GLN A 61 16.13 -94.46 76.51
CA GLN A 61 15.64 -94.42 75.13
C GLN A 61 14.41 -93.54 74.99
N ALA A 62 13.48 -93.59 75.95
CA ALA A 62 12.31 -92.72 75.97
C ALA A 62 12.67 -91.24 76.18
N LEU A 63 13.67 -90.94 77.02
CA LEU A 63 14.20 -89.59 77.20
C LEU A 63 14.90 -89.10 75.93
N ALA A 64 15.76 -89.92 75.31
CA ALA A 64 16.41 -89.58 74.05
C ALA A 64 15.39 -89.31 72.93
N ALA A 65 14.36 -90.15 72.81
CA ALA A 65 13.27 -89.94 71.84
C ALA A 65 12.46 -88.67 72.14
N CYS A 66 12.24 -88.33 73.42
CA CYS A 66 11.63 -87.06 73.81
C CYS A 66 12.52 -85.87 73.44
N GLU A 67 13.82 -85.93 73.74
CA GLU A 67 14.80 -84.88 73.41
C GLU A 67 14.92 -84.67 71.90
N GLU A 68 14.98 -85.74 71.11
CA GLU A 68 14.95 -85.65 69.65
C GLU A 68 13.64 -85.01 69.16
N ARG A 69 12.50 -85.42 69.70
CA ARG A 69 11.20 -84.82 69.37
C ARG A 69 11.13 -83.35 69.75
N PHE A 70 11.64 -82.96 70.91
CA PHE A 70 11.73 -81.56 71.32
C PHE A 70 12.70 -80.77 70.43
N GLY A 71 13.84 -81.34 70.06
CA GLY A 71 14.80 -80.74 69.13
C GLY A 71 14.19 -80.49 67.75
N LEU A 72 13.45 -81.47 67.22
CA LEU A 72 12.71 -81.33 65.96
C LEU A 72 11.60 -80.29 66.06
N LEU A 73 10.84 -80.25 67.16
CA LEU A 73 9.80 -79.24 67.37
C LEU A 73 10.38 -77.82 67.51
N LEU A 74 11.50 -77.67 68.22
CA LEU A 74 12.20 -76.39 68.34
C LEU A 74 12.78 -75.94 67.02
N ALA A 75 13.39 -76.85 66.24
CA ALA A 75 13.88 -76.55 64.90
C ALA A 75 12.73 -76.12 63.97
N ALA A 76 11.61 -76.85 63.98
CA ALA A 76 10.42 -76.50 63.22
C ALA A 76 9.85 -75.13 63.62
N LYS A 77 9.72 -74.85 64.93
CA LYS A 77 9.25 -73.55 65.42
C LYS A 77 10.21 -72.40 65.10
N THR A 78 11.51 -72.65 65.17
CA THR A 78 12.53 -71.67 64.80
C THR A 78 12.47 -71.36 63.31
N GLN A 79 12.30 -72.39 62.47
CA GLN A 79 12.15 -72.22 61.03
C GLN A 79 10.85 -71.50 60.65
N GLU A 80 9.73 -71.82 61.33
CA GLU A 80 8.47 -71.09 61.18
C GLU A 80 8.62 -69.60 61.53
N LEU A 81 9.26 -69.28 62.66
CA LEU A 81 9.49 -67.89 63.08
C LEU A 81 10.46 -67.18 62.13
N GLN A 82 11.52 -67.84 61.67
CA GLN A 82 12.43 -67.28 60.67
C GLN A 82 11.72 -67.02 59.34
N ALA A 83 10.87 -67.93 58.88
CA ALA A 83 10.06 -67.75 57.68
C ALA A 83 9.05 -66.61 57.84
N ALA A 84 8.40 -66.50 59.01
CA ALA A 84 7.51 -65.39 59.31
C ALA A 84 8.23 -64.04 59.34
N CYS A 85 9.40 -63.97 60.00
CA CYS A 85 10.23 -62.76 60.00
C CYS A 85 10.69 -62.39 58.59
N ALA A 86 11.19 -63.36 57.81
CA ALA A 86 11.58 -63.14 56.41
C ALA A 86 10.40 -62.61 55.59
N ALA A 87 9.21 -63.22 55.72
CA ALA A 87 8.01 -62.77 55.03
C ALA A 87 7.61 -61.33 55.42
N THR A 88 7.74 -60.94 56.70
CA THR A 88 7.46 -59.56 57.11
C THR A 88 8.49 -58.55 56.59
N VAL A 89 9.77 -58.94 56.53
CA VAL A 89 10.85 -58.11 55.98
C VAL A 89 10.68 -57.95 54.46
N ASP A 90 10.37 -59.03 53.75
CA ASP A 90 10.11 -59.01 52.31
C ASP A 90 8.87 -58.17 51.98
N ALA A 91 7.80 -58.27 52.78
CA ALA A 91 6.62 -57.44 52.64
C ALA A 91 6.96 -55.95 52.86
N ALA A 92 7.72 -55.62 53.92
CA ALA A 92 8.15 -54.25 54.19
C ALA A 92 9.10 -53.69 53.11
N ALA A 93 9.98 -54.54 52.56
CA ALA A 93 10.85 -54.18 51.45
C ALA A 93 10.06 -53.93 50.16
N ALA A 94 9.04 -54.76 49.88
CA ALA A 94 8.15 -54.58 48.75
C ALA A 94 7.33 -53.28 48.87
N THR A 95 6.78 -52.97 50.04
CA THR A 95 6.06 -51.70 50.27
C THR A 95 6.98 -50.50 50.12
N ALA A 96 8.19 -50.54 50.70
CA ALA A 96 9.17 -49.47 50.57
C ALA A 96 9.63 -49.26 49.11
N LYS A 97 9.74 -50.35 48.33
CA LYS A 97 10.05 -50.26 46.89
C LYS A 97 8.93 -49.55 46.13
N VAL A 98 7.67 -49.91 46.37
CA VAL A 98 6.51 -49.26 45.73
C VAL A 98 6.41 -47.79 46.12
N GLU A 99 6.62 -47.45 47.39
CA GLU A 99 6.63 -46.06 47.85
C GLU A 99 7.75 -45.24 47.20
N ARG A 100 8.95 -45.82 47.09
CA ARG A 100 10.08 -45.20 46.39
C ARG A 100 9.77 -44.99 44.91
N GLU A 101 9.22 -45.99 44.22
CA GLU A 101 8.83 -45.87 42.81
C GLU A 101 7.76 -44.78 42.62
N ARG A 102 6.77 -44.69 43.51
CA ARG A 102 5.78 -43.60 43.51
C ARG A 102 6.41 -42.23 43.73
N ALA A 103 7.35 -42.11 44.67
CA ALA A 103 8.05 -40.84 44.92
C ALA A 103 8.92 -40.43 43.71
N ILE A 104 9.57 -41.40 43.05
CA ILE A 104 10.33 -41.16 41.82
C ILE A 104 9.40 -40.72 40.69
N ALA A 105 8.23 -41.35 40.52
CA ALA A 105 7.25 -40.94 39.53
C ALA A 105 6.74 -39.51 39.79
N ALA A 106 6.33 -39.21 41.03
CA ALA A 106 5.86 -37.87 41.40
C ALA A 106 6.92 -36.77 41.19
N THR A 107 8.18 -37.05 41.53
CA THR A 107 9.28 -36.10 41.29
C THR A 107 9.59 -35.95 39.80
N ARG A 108 9.52 -37.03 39.02
CA ARG A 108 9.66 -36.97 37.56
C ARG A 108 8.57 -36.11 36.94
N ASP A 109 7.31 -36.32 37.30
CA ASP A 109 6.18 -35.55 36.76
C ASP A 109 6.30 -34.07 37.11
N ALA A 110 6.64 -33.75 38.37
CA ALA A 110 6.87 -32.36 38.79
C ALA A 110 8.06 -31.70 38.05
N VAL A 111 9.13 -32.45 37.77
CA VAL A 111 10.25 -31.94 36.97
C VAL A 111 9.83 -31.72 35.51
N VAL A 112 9.07 -32.64 34.92
CA VAL A 112 8.56 -32.49 33.55
C VAL A 112 7.70 -31.23 33.46
N GLU A 113 6.69 -31.08 34.34
CA GLU A 113 5.82 -29.89 34.36
C GLU A 113 6.62 -28.59 34.55
N ALA A 114 7.57 -28.56 35.49
CA ALA A 114 8.39 -27.38 35.73
C ALA A 114 9.31 -27.04 34.54
N THR A 115 9.87 -28.05 33.88
CA THR A 115 10.72 -27.85 32.69
C THR A 115 9.91 -27.41 31.48
N GLU A 116 8.74 -28.00 31.25
CA GLU A 116 7.82 -27.59 30.17
C GLU A 116 7.35 -26.15 30.38
N ALA A 117 6.90 -25.80 31.59
CA ALA A 117 6.49 -24.44 31.91
C ALA A 117 7.62 -23.42 31.69
N ARG A 118 8.86 -23.77 32.10
CA ARG A 118 10.03 -22.93 31.88
C ARG A 118 10.36 -22.77 30.39
N VAL A 119 10.37 -23.85 29.63
CA VAL A 119 10.66 -23.84 28.19
C VAL A 119 9.60 -23.02 27.45
N ILE A 120 8.31 -23.21 27.77
CA ILE A 120 7.22 -22.41 27.21
C ILE A 120 7.41 -20.93 27.54
N ALA A 121 7.73 -20.58 28.78
CA ALA A 121 7.96 -19.19 29.18
C ALA A 121 9.17 -18.57 28.46
N GLU A 122 10.29 -19.28 28.36
CA GLU A 122 11.48 -18.82 27.64
C GLU A 122 11.20 -18.61 26.15
N TRP A 123 10.49 -19.54 25.49
CA TRP A 123 10.09 -19.39 24.09
C TRP A 123 9.10 -18.25 23.89
N THR A 124 8.10 -18.12 24.76
CA THR A 124 7.12 -17.03 24.68
C THR A 124 7.82 -15.68 24.84
N ASN A 125 8.76 -15.56 25.78
CA ASN A 125 9.55 -14.34 25.96
C ASN A 125 10.43 -14.03 24.74
N ARG A 126 11.06 -15.04 24.13
CA ARG A 126 11.85 -14.85 22.90
C ARG A 126 10.99 -14.42 21.72
N MET A 127 9.82 -15.03 21.55
CA MET A 127 8.87 -14.67 20.50
C MET A 127 8.35 -13.24 20.69
N ASN A 128 8.00 -12.86 21.91
CA ASN A 128 7.57 -11.50 22.23
C ASN A 128 8.69 -10.48 21.99
N ALA A 129 9.93 -10.79 22.41
CA ALA A 129 11.07 -9.91 22.16
C ALA A 129 11.37 -9.76 20.65
N ALA A 130 11.28 -10.86 19.89
CA ALA A 130 11.43 -10.82 18.44
C ALA A 130 10.33 -10.00 17.76
N ALA A 131 9.07 -10.15 18.19
CA ALA A 131 7.95 -9.38 17.68
C ALA A 131 8.10 -7.87 17.96
N VAL A 132 8.50 -7.49 19.18
CA VAL A 132 8.78 -6.09 19.52
C VAL A 132 9.94 -5.53 18.70
N ALA A 133 11.00 -6.32 18.50
CA ALA A 133 12.14 -5.91 17.68
C ALA A 133 11.75 -5.73 16.20
N SER A 134 10.94 -6.63 15.62
CA SER A 134 10.45 -6.47 14.25
C SER A 134 9.51 -5.29 14.10
N ASP A 135 8.61 -5.07 15.06
CA ASP A 135 7.71 -3.92 15.06
C ASP A 135 8.49 -2.61 15.15
N GLN A 136 9.55 -2.57 15.96
CA GLN A 136 10.43 -1.40 16.05
C GLN A 136 11.17 -1.17 14.74
N GLN A 137 11.74 -2.21 14.12
CA GLN A 137 12.39 -2.10 12.80
C GLN A 137 11.42 -1.59 11.71
N LEU A 138 10.17 -2.06 11.72
CA LEU A 138 9.15 -1.57 10.80
C LEU A 138 8.81 -0.10 11.03
N ARG A 139 8.69 0.32 12.29
CA ARG A 139 8.44 1.74 12.64
C ARG A 139 9.60 2.62 12.22
N ASP A 140 10.84 2.19 12.46
CA ASP A 140 12.05 2.93 12.10
C ASP A 140 12.15 3.04 10.57
N ALA A 141 11.94 1.95 9.84
CA ALA A 141 11.91 1.96 8.36
C ALA A 141 10.78 2.85 7.80
N CYS A 142 9.59 2.83 8.41
CA CYS A 142 8.50 3.74 8.01
C CYS A 142 8.87 5.20 8.26
N ALA A 143 9.52 5.51 9.38
CA ALA A 143 9.98 6.87 9.68
C ALA A 143 11.08 7.34 8.71
N GLU A 144 12.03 6.46 8.35
CA GLU A 144 13.05 6.73 7.33
C GLU A 144 12.41 7.00 5.94
N ILE A 145 11.43 6.18 5.54
CA ILE A 145 10.71 6.41 4.28
C ILE A 145 9.91 7.72 4.34
N GLN A 146 9.25 8.01 5.46
CA GLN A 146 8.49 9.25 5.62
C GLN A 146 9.38 10.49 5.55
N THR A 147 10.55 10.45 6.20
CA THR A 147 11.52 11.57 6.17
C THR A 147 12.14 11.74 4.79
N THR A 148 12.50 10.65 4.10
CA THR A 148 12.99 10.73 2.71
C THR A 148 11.94 11.29 1.76
N MET A 149 10.69 10.83 1.84
CA MET A 149 9.58 11.38 1.06
C MET A 149 9.32 12.87 1.37
N GLN A 150 9.37 13.27 2.63
CA GLN A 150 9.24 14.68 3.03
C GLN A 150 10.37 15.53 2.43
N ASN A 151 11.62 15.07 2.55
CA ASN A 151 12.78 15.76 2.00
C ASN A 151 12.71 15.86 0.47
N GLU A 152 12.28 14.80 -0.23
CA GLU A 152 12.08 14.82 -1.69
C GLU A 152 10.97 15.80 -2.10
N ALA A 153 9.84 15.80 -1.38
CA ALA A 153 8.75 16.73 -1.64
C ALA A 153 9.18 18.19 -1.40
N GLU A 154 9.92 18.46 -0.32
CA GLU A 154 10.49 19.77 -0.03
C GLU A 154 11.51 20.20 -1.10
N ALA A 155 12.37 19.29 -1.55
CA ALA A 155 13.33 19.55 -2.62
C ALA A 155 12.64 19.84 -3.96
N GLN A 156 11.59 19.08 -4.32
CA GLN A 156 10.79 19.32 -5.51
C GLN A 156 10.07 20.67 -5.44
N LEU A 157 9.48 21.01 -4.29
CA LEU A 157 8.84 22.30 -4.06
C LEU A 157 9.83 23.45 -4.16
N ALA A 158 11.02 23.31 -3.58
CA ALA A 158 12.09 24.30 -3.67
C ALA A 158 12.57 24.48 -5.12
N ALA A 159 12.76 23.40 -5.86
CA ALA A 159 13.12 23.44 -7.28
C ALA A 159 12.03 24.09 -8.14
N ALA A 160 10.75 23.78 -7.88
CA ALA A 160 9.62 24.38 -8.57
C ALA A 160 9.52 25.89 -8.28
N LYS A 161 9.70 26.32 -7.03
CA LYS A 161 9.76 27.73 -6.64
C LYS A 161 10.92 28.47 -7.32
N ALA A 162 12.10 27.85 -7.38
CA ALA A 162 13.25 28.41 -8.06
C ALA A 162 12.99 28.59 -9.57
N ARG A 163 12.47 27.55 -10.25
CA ARG A 163 12.09 27.62 -11.67
C ARG A 163 11.04 28.69 -11.94
N TRP A 164 10.01 28.78 -11.11
CA TRP A 164 8.98 29.81 -11.24
C TRP A 164 9.56 31.22 -11.05
N SER A 165 10.45 31.41 -10.06
CA SER A 165 11.11 32.69 -9.85
C SER A 165 11.98 33.11 -11.05
N GLN A 166 12.68 32.15 -11.67
CA GLN A 166 13.49 32.38 -12.86
C GLN A 166 12.64 32.75 -14.08
N LEU A 167 11.58 31.98 -14.35
CA LEU A 167 10.62 32.30 -15.41
C LEU A 167 10.04 33.70 -15.24
N LYS A 168 9.64 34.05 -14.01
CA LYS A 168 9.12 35.39 -13.71
C LYS A 168 10.18 36.48 -13.95
N THR A 169 11.44 36.24 -13.57
CA THR A 169 12.51 37.22 -13.85
C THR A 169 12.78 37.37 -15.34
N ASP A 170 12.71 36.27 -16.09
CA ASP A 170 12.93 36.27 -17.54
C ASP A 170 11.76 36.94 -18.28
N GLU A 171 10.52 36.70 -17.87
CA GLU A 171 9.33 37.40 -18.35
C GLU A 171 9.43 38.91 -18.08
N ILE A 172 9.84 39.31 -16.87
CA ILE A 172 10.05 40.73 -16.56
C ILE A 172 11.18 41.30 -17.42
N ALA A 173 12.26 40.56 -17.65
CA ALA A 173 13.37 41.02 -18.49
C ALA A 173 12.96 41.18 -19.96
N THR A 174 12.20 40.23 -20.50
CA THR A 174 11.67 40.29 -21.88
C THR A 174 10.67 41.42 -22.05
N LEU A 175 9.72 41.60 -21.12
CA LEU A 175 8.79 42.74 -21.12
C LEU A 175 9.54 44.08 -21.05
N ARG A 176 10.57 44.18 -20.21
CA ARG A 176 11.41 45.39 -20.13
C ARG A 176 12.17 45.64 -21.43
N ALA A 177 12.66 44.60 -22.09
CA ALA A 177 13.35 44.72 -23.38
C ALA A 177 12.39 45.15 -24.50
N ALA A 178 11.19 44.56 -24.56
CA ALA A 178 10.13 44.94 -25.49
C ALA A 178 9.73 46.40 -25.30
N LEU A 179 9.41 46.83 -24.08
CA LEU A 179 9.08 48.22 -23.77
C LEU A 179 10.19 49.21 -24.16
N ARG A 180 11.46 48.83 -23.95
CA ARG A 180 12.60 49.65 -24.40
C ARG A 180 12.68 49.75 -25.92
N SER A 181 12.45 48.64 -26.62
CA SER A 181 12.42 48.61 -28.09
C SER A 181 11.28 49.46 -28.63
N ASP A 182 10.08 49.34 -28.07
CA ASP A 182 8.90 50.10 -28.48
C ASP A 182 9.11 51.60 -28.26
N HIS A 183 9.62 52.00 -27.08
CA HIS A 183 9.98 53.40 -26.82
C HIS A 183 11.07 53.91 -27.78
N TYR A 184 12.05 53.08 -28.12
CA TYR A 184 13.09 53.45 -29.06
C TYR A 184 12.54 53.64 -30.47
N GLN A 185 11.65 52.76 -30.93
CA GLN A 185 10.95 52.90 -32.21
C GLN A 185 10.07 54.15 -32.24
N GLN A 186 9.28 54.40 -31.19
CA GLN A 186 8.48 55.62 -31.07
C GLN A 186 9.36 56.87 -31.14
N LEU A 187 10.49 56.89 -30.44
CA LEU A 187 11.45 58.00 -30.53
C LEU A 187 12.02 58.17 -31.94
N GLN A 188 12.33 57.08 -32.64
CA GLN A 188 12.80 57.13 -34.03
C GLN A 188 11.72 57.64 -34.99
N ASP A 189 10.47 57.22 -34.80
CA ASP A 189 9.34 57.67 -35.60
C ASP A 189 9.05 59.15 -35.40
N GLU A 190 9.06 59.62 -34.15
CA GLU A 190 8.92 61.05 -33.83
C GLU A 190 10.09 61.87 -34.37
N LEU A 191 11.33 61.39 -34.22
CA LEU A 191 12.49 62.00 -34.87
C LEU A 191 12.33 62.05 -36.41
N GLY A 192 11.80 60.99 -37.01
CA GLY A 192 11.50 60.91 -38.43
C GLY A 192 10.44 61.92 -38.87
N LYS A 193 9.35 62.07 -38.10
CA LYS A 193 8.31 63.08 -38.33
C LYS A 193 8.88 64.49 -38.24
N VAL A 194 9.66 64.78 -37.20
CA VAL A 194 10.32 66.09 -37.01
C VAL A 194 11.31 66.38 -38.13
N ARG A 195 12.11 65.39 -38.56
CA ARG A 195 13.01 65.54 -39.71
C ARG A 195 12.25 65.86 -40.99
N ARG A 196 11.20 65.12 -41.32
CA ARG A 196 10.36 65.40 -42.51
C ARG A 196 9.69 66.78 -42.43
N ALA A 197 9.24 67.19 -41.24
CA ALA A 197 8.68 68.53 -41.02
C ALA A 197 9.73 69.62 -41.26
N HIS A 198 10.98 69.42 -40.81
CA HIS A 198 12.06 70.35 -41.09
C HIS A 198 12.51 70.34 -42.54
N GLU A 199 12.57 69.18 -43.19
CA GLU A 199 12.88 69.06 -44.62
C GLU A 199 11.83 69.77 -45.48
N THR A 200 10.55 69.63 -45.15
CA THR A 200 9.46 70.35 -45.83
C THR A 200 9.52 71.85 -45.58
N GLN A 201 9.82 72.30 -44.35
CA GLN A 201 10.07 73.71 -44.05
C GLN A 201 11.27 74.27 -44.82
N LEU A 202 12.37 73.53 -44.91
CA LEU A 202 13.55 73.93 -45.68
C LEU A 202 13.23 74.02 -47.18
N ALA A 203 12.50 73.05 -47.73
CA ALA A 203 12.06 73.08 -49.13
C ALA A 203 11.13 74.26 -49.41
N GLN A 204 10.21 74.58 -48.48
CA GLN A 204 9.36 75.77 -48.57
C GLN A 204 10.20 77.05 -48.54
N LEU A 205 11.13 77.19 -47.59
CA LEU A 205 12.02 78.35 -47.51
C LEU A 205 12.91 78.50 -48.76
N GLN A 206 13.41 77.39 -49.32
CA GLN A 206 14.17 77.40 -50.57
C GLN A 206 13.30 77.82 -51.76
N SER A 207 12.05 77.31 -51.83
CA SER A 207 11.07 77.72 -52.83
C SER A 207 10.77 79.21 -52.71
N ASP A 208 10.47 79.69 -51.51
CA ASP A 208 10.17 81.11 -51.23
C ASP A 208 11.36 82.01 -51.56
N GLN A 209 12.59 81.60 -51.21
CA GLN A 209 13.81 82.31 -51.59
C GLN A 209 14.01 82.31 -53.11
N SER A 210 13.77 81.20 -53.79
CA SER A 210 13.88 81.13 -55.24
C SER A 210 12.83 81.99 -55.94
N ALA A 211 11.60 82.05 -55.41
CA ALA A 211 10.52 82.90 -55.89
C ALA A 211 10.82 84.38 -55.62
N ALA A 212 11.38 84.72 -54.46
CA ALA A 212 11.83 86.07 -54.14
C ALA A 212 12.99 86.49 -55.06
N LEU A 213 13.97 85.62 -55.30
CA LEU A 213 15.06 85.87 -56.25
C LEU A 213 14.54 86.01 -57.69
N ALA A 214 13.56 85.20 -58.11
CA ALA A 214 12.91 85.35 -59.41
C ALA A 214 12.16 86.67 -59.51
N SER A 215 11.49 87.11 -58.44
CA SER A 215 10.82 88.41 -58.38
C SER A 215 11.81 89.57 -58.42
N THR A 216 12.92 89.52 -57.67
CA THR A 216 13.91 90.60 -57.68
C THR A 216 14.69 90.64 -58.99
N THR A 217 15.01 89.48 -59.59
CA THR A 217 15.61 89.44 -60.93
C THR A 217 14.63 89.95 -62.00
N ALA A 218 13.34 89.66 -61.89
CA ALA A 218 12.32 90.24 -62.77
C ALA A 218 12.19 91.77 -62.59
N GLN A 219 12.22 92.27 -61.34
CA GLN A 219 12.25 93.70 -61.04
C GLN A 219 13.49 94.36 -61.64
N LEU A 220 14.69 93.82 -61.40
CA LEU A 220 15.93 94.35 -61.95
C LEU A 220 15.95 94.32 -63.49
N ARG A 221 15.36 93.30 -64.12
CA ARG A 221 15.19 93.27 -65.58
C ARG A 221 14.22 94.35 -66.05
N ALA A 222 13.07 94.51 -65.39
CA ALA A 222 12.11 95.55 -65.72
C ALA A 222 12.69 96.96 -65.54
N ASP A 223 13.48 97.18 -64.48
CA ASP A 223 14.18 98.44 -64.22
C ASP A 223 15.26 98.69 -65.29
N ALA A 224 16.04 97.66 -65.65
CA ALA A 224 17.03 97.76 -66.72
C ALA A 224 16.38 98.01 -68.08
N ASP A 225 15.25 97.37 -68.38
CA ASP A 225 14.47 97.60 -69.60
C ASP A 225 13.87 99.02 -69.61
N ALA A 226 13.38 99.51 -68.47
CA ALA A 226 12.89 100.88 -68.32
C ALA A 226 14.03 101.91 -68.52
N GLU A 227 15.21 101.65 -67.96
CA GLU A 227 16.39 102.51 -68.14
C GLU A 227 16.86 102.49 -69.60
N LEU A 228 16.87 101.31 -70.24
CA LEU A 228 17.22 101.15 -71.65
C LEU A 228 16.20 101.87 -72.56
N GLN A 229 14.90 101.77 -72.27
CA GLN A 229 13.86 102.54 -72.96
C GLN A 229 14.04 104.04 -72.76
N THR A 230 14.40 104.49 -71.55
CA THR A 230 14.67 105.91 -71.27
C THR A 230 15.89 106.39 -72.05
N ARG A 231 16.96 105.59 -72.12
CA ARG A 231 18.15 105.88 -72.95
C ARG A 231 17.83 105.87 -74.44
N LEU A 232 16.99 104.95 -74.92
CA LEU A 232 16.52 104.92 -76.31
C LEU A 232 15.68 106.16 -76.64
N ARG A 233 14.78 106.59 -75.74
CA ARG A 233 14.02 107.84 -75.89
C ARG A 233 14.95 109.04 -75.91
N ALA A 234 15.92 109.12 -75.01
CA ALA A 234 16.91 110.20 -75.03
C ALA A 234 17.75 110.19 -76.33
N CYS A 235 18.15 109.01 -76.84
CA CYS A 235 18.81 108.89 -78.14
C CYS A 235 17.90 109.33 -79.30
N GLN A 236 16.62 108.94 -79.28
CA GLN A 236 15.62 109.39 -80.25
C GLN A 236 15.40 110.90 -80.18
N GLU A 237 15.32 111.48 -78.99
CA GLU A 237 15.24 112.93 -78.79
C GLU A 237 16.48 113.64 -79.31
N THR A 238 17.69 113.12 -79.07
CA THR A 238 18.92 113.70 -79.65
C THR A 238 18.99 113.53 -81.16
N ALA A 239 18.50 112.41 -81.71
CA ALA A 239 18.41 112.19 -83.15
C ALA A 239 17.35 113.11 -83.79
N ASN A 240 16.23 113.33 -83.12
CA ASN A 240 15.20 114.29 -83.52
C ASN A 240 15.75 115.72 -83.46
N GLN A 241 16.52 116.09 -82.44
CA GLN A 241 17.18 117.39 -82.37
C GLN A 241 18.24 117.56 -83.47
N GLN A 242 18.97 116.50 -83.82
CA GLN A 242 19.88 116.50 -84.98
C GLN A 242 19.12 116.63 -86.29
N HIS A 243 17.99 115.93 -86.46
CA HIS A 243 17.12 116.09 -87.63
C HIS A 243 16.46 117.48 -87.68
N GLU A 244 16.05 118.05 -86.55
CA GLU A 244 15.54 119.42 -86.47
C GLU A 244 16.65 120.42 -86.82
N ALA A 245 17.88 120.19 -86.37
CA ALA A 245 19.04 121.01 -86.74
C ALA A 245 19.39 120.88 -88.23
N GLU A 246 19.36 119.67 -88.80
CA GLU A 246 19.54 119.43 -90.23
C GLU A 246 18.40 120.05 -91.05
N MET A 247 17.16 119.98 -90.58
CA MET A 247 16.01 120.66 -91.20
C MET A 247 16.13 122.18 -91.09
N SER A 248 16.68 122.71 -90.00
CA SER A 248 16.99 124.15 -89.87
C SER A 248 18.13 124.58 -90.81
N LEU A 249 19.13 123.72 -91.06
CA LEU A 249 20.17 123.95 -92.05
C LEU A 249 19.60 123.92 -93.47
N VAL A 250 18.67 123.01 -93.77
CA VAL A 250 17.93 122.98 -95.04
C VAL A 250 17.03 124.23 -95.19
N GLN A 251 16.43 124.72 -94.10
CA GLN A 251 15.68 125.98 -94.08
C GLN A 251 16.61 127.19 -94.32
N GLU A 252 17.77 127.27 -93.68
CA GLU A 252 18.76 128.34 -93.91
C GLU A 252 19.39 128.27 -95.32
N GLU A 253 19.59 127.08 -95.88
CA GLU A 253 20.02 126.90 -97.27
C GLU A 253 18.91 127.28 -98.26
N SER A 254 17.64 127.07 -97.90
CA SER A 254 16.50 127.55 -98.68
C SER A 254 16.35 129.09 -98.62
N GLU A 255 16.59 129.72 -97.46
CA GLU A 255 16.58 131.19 -97.30
C GLU A 255 17.70 131.86 -98.12
N LYS A 256 18.89 131.27 -98.18
CA LYS A 256 20.00 131.76 -99.05
C LYS A 256 19.74 131.59 -100.54
N LEU A 257 18.85 130.67 -100.94
CA LEU A 257 18.37 130.53 -102.31
C LEU A 257 17.25 131.54 -102.63
N ILE A 258 16.48 131.96 -101.63
CA ILE A 258 15.42 132.97 -101.74
C ILE A 258 16.01 134.38 -101.90
N ASP A 259 17.09 134.73 -101.22
CA ASP A 259 17.79 136.03 -101.40
C ASP A 259 18.34 136.24 -102.82
N LYS A 260 18.67 135.15 -103.54
CA LYS A 260 19.12 135.21 -104.94
C LYS A 260 17.95 135.36 -105.93
N VAL A 261 16.73 135.03 -105.53
CA VAL A 261 15.50 135.18 -106.33
C VAL A 261 14.83 136.54 -106.06
N GLU A 262 15.04 137.13 -104.88
CA GLU A 262 14.49 138.45 -104.50
C GLU A 262 15.07 139.62 -105.32
N ILE A 263 16.32 139.51 -105.79
CA ILE A 263 16.94 140.48 -106.71
C ILE A 263 16.36 140.36 -108.13
N ALA A 264 15.84 139.19 -108.53
CA ALA A 264 15.16 138.99 -109.81
C ALA A 264 13.67 139.39 -109.79
N MET A 265 13.01 139.38 -108.61
CA MET A 265 11.60 139.75 -108.43
C MET A 265 11.33 141.27 -108.38
N GLN A 266 12.35 142.11 -108.24
CA GLN A 266 12.21 143.58 -108.39
C GLN A 266 11.79 144.02 -109.80
N GLN A 267 11.85 143.13 -110.81
CA GLN A 267 11.38 143.41 -112.18
C GLN A 267 9.96 142.91 -112.52
N LEU A 268 9.29 142.17 -111.62
CA LEU A 268 7.91 141.65 -111.82
C LEU A 268 6.87 142.21 -110.83
N LYS A 269 7.27 143.20 -110.03
CA LYS A 269 6.44 143.95 -109.06
C LYS A 269 5.40 144.91 -109.69
N LYS A 270 5.11 144.78 -110.99
CA LYS A 270 4.26 145.73 -111.74
C LYS A 270 3.12 145.10 -112.53
N GLN A 271 2.89 143.80 -112.35
CA GLN A 271 1.71 143.14 -112.87
C GLN A 271 1.11 142.26 -111.78
N LYS A 272 0.06 142.80 -111.16
CA LYS A 272 -1.24 142.11 -111.12
C LYS A 272 -1.37 141.10 -109.96
N GLU A 273 -1.64 141.49 -108.72
CA GLU A 273 -2.77 142.33 -108.27
C GLU A 273 -4.16 141.91 -108.77
N THR A 274 -4.29 140.80 -109.51
CA THR A 274 -5.60 140.22 -109.78
C THR A 274 -5.55 138.73 -109.53
N THR A 275 -6.29 138.32 -108.50
CA THR A 275 -6.57 136.97 -108.00
C THR A 275 -5.67 136.54 -106.83
N GLU A 276 -5.84 136.93 -105.56
CA GLU A 276 -7.07 137.09 -104.78
C GLU A 276 -8.08 135.94 -104.98
N THR A 277 -8.30 135.18 -103.90
CA THR A 277 -9.49 134.33 -103.65
C THR A 277 -9.51 132.87 -104.14
N GLU A 278 -8.59 132.05 -103.64
CA GLU A 278 -8.90 130.66 -103.25
C GLU A 278 -8.23 130.32 -101.89
N LEU A 279 -8.24 131.24 -100.92
CA LEU A 279 -9.24 131.18 -99.85
C LEU A 279 -9.58 129.76 -99.37
N GLN A 280 -8.71 129.24 -98.50
CA GLN A 280 -9.08 128.71 -97.17
C GLN A 280 -10.23 127.69 -97.10
N ARG A 281 -9.88 126.42 -96.88
CA ARG A 281 -10.56 125.37 -96.06
C ARG A 281 -9.66 124.14 -96.17
N VAL A 282 -8.92 123.71 -95.14
CA VAL A 282 -9.42 122.93 -94.01
C VAL A 282 -8.50 123.16 -92.79
N THR A 283 -9.03 123.85 -91.78
CA THR A 283 -8.44 124.00 -90.43
C THR A 283 -9.53 123.95 -89.36
N HIS A 284 -10.35 122.89 -89.30
CA HIS A 284 -11.17 122.70 -88.11
C HIS A 284 -11.50 121.24 -87.78
N ALA A 285 -11.39 120.96 -86.48
CA ALA A 285 -11.62 119.72 -85.72
C ALA A 285 -10.46 118.70 -85.74
N LEU A 286 -9.58 118.56 -84.74
CA LEU A 286 -9.39 119.14 -83.40
C LEU A 286 -10.52 119.04 -82.37
N GLU A 287 -11.43 118.09 -82.49
CA GLU A 287 -12.32 117.75 -81.37
C GLU A 287 -12.19 116.26 -81.05
N GLU A 288 -12.33 115.95 -79.76
CA GLU A 288 -12.29 114.61 -79.14
C GLU A 288 -10.92 114.12 -78.66
N ALA A 289 -10.29 115.05 -77.93
CA ALA A 289 -9.52 114.79 -76.73
C ALA A 289 -10.43 114.57 -75.48
N GLU A 290 -11.61 113.96 -75.62
CA GLU A 290 -12.63 113.91 -74.55
C GLU A 290 -12.75 112.60 -73.77
N ASP A 291 -12.14 111.48 -74.20
CA ASP A 291 -12.32 110.20 -73.49
C ASP A 291 -11.34 109.94 -72.31
N ALA A 292 -10.44 110.89 -72.00
CA ALA A 292 -9.46 110.71 -70.91
C ALA A 292 -9.98 111.06 -69.50
N ALA A 293 -11.23 111.52 -69.36
CA ALA A 293 -11.78 112.00 -68.09
C ALA A 293 -12.64 110.96 -67.31
N PHE A 294 -12.97 109.81 -67.90
CA PHE A 294 -13.91 108.85 -67.30
C PHE A 294 -13.28 107.76 -66.41
N ASP A 295 -12.00 107.41 -66.58
CA ASP A 295 -11.41 106.26 -65.88
C ASP A 295 -10.88 106.55 -64.46
N LEU A 296 -10.71 107.83 -64.09
CA LEU A 296 -10.16 108.20 -62.78
C LEU A 296 -11.19 108.28 -61.63
N GLN A 297 -12.48 108.08 -61.92
CA GLN A 297 -13.54 108.08 -60.91
C GLN A 297 -13.88 106.67 -60.37
N GLU A 298 -13.37 105.59 -61.00
CA GLU A 298 -13.72 104.21 -60.64
C GLU A 298 -12.79 103.60 -59.56
N GLU A 299 -11.53 104.04 -59.45
CA GLU A 299 -10.53 103.36 -58.62
C GLU A 299 -10.67 103.60 -57.11
N MET A 300 -11.25 104.72 -56.67
CA MET A 300 -11.45 105.03 -55.24
C MET A 300 -12.59 104.19 -54.61
N SER A 301 -13.53 103.69 -55.43
CA SER A 301 -14.62 102.81 -54.97
C SER A 301 -14.18 101.34 -54.78
N SER A 302 -13.07 100.93 -55.42
CA SER A 302 -12.55 99.55 -55.42
C SER A 302 -11.79 99.18 -54.13
N LEU A 303 -11.25 100.18 -53.40
CA LEU A 303 -10.43 99.99 -52.20
C LEU A 303 -11.26 99.70 -50.93
N LYS A 304 -12.49 100.24 -50.82
CA LYS A 304 -13.39 99.92 -49.70
C LYS A 304 -13.99 98.51 -49.78
N LYS A 305 -14.20 97.97 -50.99
CA LYS A 305 -14.69 96.58 -51.20
C LYS A 305 -13.63 95.52 -50.83
N LYS A 306 -12.34 95.78 -51.09
CA LYS A 306 -11.24 94.85 -50.79
C LYS A 306 -10.97 94.66 -49.29
N TYR A 307 -11.21 95.69 -48.47
CA TYR A 307 -11.00 95.62 -47.02
C TYR A 307 -12.10 94.80 -46.30
N VAL A 308 -13.37 94.98 -46.71
CA VAL A 308 -14.50 94.20 -46.21
C VAL A 308 -14.42 92.73 -46.66
N MET A 309 -14.00 92.48 -47.91
CA MET A 309 -13.78 91.13 -48.44
C MET A 309 -12.70 90.36 -47.66
N ARG A 310 -11.61 91.03 -47.25
CA ARG A 310 -10.54 90.41 -46.46
C ARG A 310 -10.98 90.05 -45.04
N HIS A 311 -11.80 90.89 -44.40
CA HIS A 311 -12.39 90.56 -43.10
C HIS A 311 -13.45 89.45 -43.18
N LEU A 312 -14.28 89.42 -44.22
CA LEU A 312 -15.21 88.32 -44.49
C LEU A 312 -14.50 87.00 -44.80
N LEU A 313 -13.37 87.01 -45.53
CA LEU A 313 -12.56 85.83 -45.79
C LEU A 313 -11.86 85.30 -44.53
N LEU A 314 -11.41 86.18 -43.64
CA LEU A 314 -10.85 85.78 -42.33
C LEU A 314 -11.93 85.17 -41.42
N LEU A 315 -13.11 85.80 -41.31
CA LEU A 315 -14.25 85.24 -40.59
C LEU A 315 -14.72 83.91 -41.20
N ARG A 316 -14.76 83.79 -42.53
CA ARG A 316 -15.10 82.55 -43.24
C ARG A 316 -14.05 81.45 -43.01
N SER A 317 -12.75 81.78 -43.02
CA SER A 317 -11.70 80.79 -42.72
C SER A 317 -11.68 80.39 -41.24
N GLY A 318 -12.03 81.31 -40.34
CA GLY A 318 -12.22 81.02 -38.91
C GLY A 318 -13.44 80.12 -38.67
N LEU A 319 -14.56 80.40 -39.33
CA LEU A 319 -15.76 79.56 -39.30
C LEU A 319 -15.53 78.19 -39.94
N GLN A 320 -14.82 78.11 -41.07
CA GLN A 320 -14.43 76.82 -41.66
C GLN A 320 -13.49 76.02 -40.75
N LYS A 321 -12.54 76.67 -40.07
CA LYS A 321 -11.68 75.98 -39.09
C LYS A 321 -12.45 75.52 -37.86
N MET A 322 -13.45 76.27 -37.40
CA MET A 322 -14.32 75.81 -36.32
C MET A 322 -15.22 74.65 -36.76
N GLN A 323 -15.77 74.67 -37.98
CA GLN A 323 -16.53 73.55 -38.53
C GLN A 323 -15.66 72.30 -38.72
N ILE A 324 -14.44 72.44 -39.23
CA ILE A 324 -13.50 71.31 -39.35
C ILE A 324 -13.13 70.76 -37.96
N MET A 325 -12.97 71.61 -36.95
CA MET A 325 -12.70 71.18 -35.58
C MET A 325 -13.92 70.51 -34.91
N GLU A 326 -15.14 70.98 -35.21
CA GLU A 326 -16.39 70.31 -34.79
C GLU A 326 -16.53 68.95 -35.48
N ASP A 327 -16.31 68.87 -36.79
CA ASP A 327 -16.33 67.60 -37.54
C ASP A 327 -15.21 66.64 -37.07
N GLU A 328 -14.02 67.15 -36.71
CA GLU A 328 -12.93 66.36 -36.11
C GLU A 328 -13.24 65.88 -34.68
N LEU A 329 -13.99 66.66 -33.90
CA LEU A 329 -14.46 66.26 -32.58
C LEU A 329 -15.54 65.19 -32.70
N ASP A 330 -16.51 65.39 -33.59
CA ASP A 330 -17.59 64.44 -33.84
C ASP A 330 -17.05 63.12 -34.41
N THR A 331 -16.08 63.16 -35.33
CA THR A 331 -15.42 61.95 -35.85
C THR A 331 -14.61 61.23 -34.77
N LYS A 332 -13.87 61.94 -33.91
CA LYS A 332 -13.16 61.32 -32.77
C LYS A 332 -14.12 60.73 -31.74
N ASP A 333 -15.26 61.37 -31.48
CA ASP A 333 -16.27 60.82 -30.59
C ASP A 333 -16.99 59.61 -31.21
N MET A 334 -17.20 59.60 -32.53
CA MET A 334 -17.68 58.41 -33.26
C MET A 334 -16.65 57.27 -33.25
N GLU A 335 -15.35 57.56 -33.43
CA GLU A 335 -14.28 56.56 -33.36
C GLU A 335 -14.14 55.99 -31.94
N LYS A 336 -14.22 56.85 -30.92
CA LYS A 336 -14.19 56.43 -29.52
C LYS A 336 -15.39 55.56 -29.17
N THR A 337 -16.61 55.96 -29.57
CA THR A 337 -17.80 55.13 -29.35
C THR A 337 -17.77 53.83 -30.16
N ALA A 338 -17.18 53.82 -31.35
CA ALA A 338 -16.97 52.59 -32.12
C ALA A 338 -15.94 51.66 -31.48
N ALA A 339 -14.84 52.21 -30.94
CA ALA A 339 -13.84 51.47 -30.18
C ALA A 339 -14.43 50.91 -28.88
N ASP A 340 -15.23 51.69 -28.16
CA ASP A 340 -15.93 51.26 -26.96
C ASP A 340 -16.92 50.12 -27.26
N ARG A 341 -17.69 50.22 -28.37
CA ARG A 341 -18.57 49.13 -28.83
C ARG A 341 -17.78 47.88 -29.24
N ALA A 342 -16.64 48.03 -29.92
CA ALA A 342 -15.80 46.90 -30.31
C ALA A 342 -15.17 46.21 -29.08
N TRP A 343 -14.78 46.99 -28.07
CA TRP A 343 -14.31 46.47 -26.79
C TRP A 343 -15.42 45.78 -26.00
N GLN A 344 -16.62 46.37 -25.94
CA GLN A 344 -17.80 45.75 -25.32
C GLN A 344 -18.15 44.44 -26.02
N ALA A 345 -18.19 44.40 -27.35
CA ALA A 345 -18.46 43.18 -28.11
C ALA A 345 -17.38 42.09 -27.88
N LYS A 346 -16.09 42.46 -27.79
CA LYS A 346 -15.03 41.53 -27.42
C LYS A 346 -15.19 41.01 -25.99
N LEU A 347 -15.57 41.89 -25.06
CA LEU A 347 -15.79 41.54 -23.66
C LEU A 347 -17.00 40.61 -23.49
N GLU A 348 -18.08 40.87 -24.23
CA GLU A 348 -19.26 40.00 -24.27
C GLU A 348 -18.95 38.66 -24.92
N ALA A 349 -18.15 38.63 -26.00
CA ALA A 349 -17.73 37.40 -26.65
C ALA A 349 -16.84 36.54 -25.73
N THR A 350 -15.86 37.15 -25.05
CA THR A 350 -15.02 36.42 -24.08
C THR A 350 -15.82 35.98 -22.86
N THR A 351 -16.75 36.81 -22.37
CA THR A 351 -17.63 36.45 -21.25
C THR A 351 -18.57 35.30 -21.64
N SER A 352 -19.11 35.33 -22.85
CA SER A 352 -19.91 34.25 -23.44
C SER A 352 -19.11 32.95 -23.53
N ASP A 353 -17.90 33.00 -24.09
CA ASP A 353 -17.03 31.83 -24.24
C ASP A 353 -16.62 31.25 -22.88
N LEU A 354 -16.19 32.09 -21.93
CA LEU A 354 -15.90 31.68 -20.56
C LEU A 354 -17.13 31.11 -19.84
N SER A 355 -18.31 31.68 -20.06
CA SER A 355 -19.56 31.16 -19.48
C SER A 355 -19.94 29.81 -20.07
N SER A 356 -19.69 29.59 -21.37
CA SER A 356 -19.88 28.32 -22.07
C SER A 356 -18.90 27.27 -21.55
N GLN A 357 -17.62 27.61 -21.43
CA GLN A 357 -16.59 26.73 -20.86
C GLN A 357 -16.88 26.39 -19.40
N LEU A 358 -17.37 27.35 -18.60
CA LEU A 358 -17.80 27.12 -17.22
C LEU A 358 -19.04 26.22 -17.16
N ALA A 359 -20.00 26.40 -18.06
CA ALA A 359 -21.18 25.54 -18.13
C ALA A 359 -20.78 24.11 -18.52
N GLN A 360 -19.91 23.95 -19.52
CA GLN A 360 -19.37 22.66 -19.92
C GLN A 360 -18.60 22.01 -18.78
N SER A 361 -17.71 22.73 -18.09
CA SER A 361 -16.95 22.19 -16.96
C SER A 361 -17.85 21.81 -15.78
N LYS A 362 -18.91 22.58 -15.50
CA LYS A 362 -19.92 22.19 -14.51
C LYS A 362 -20.62 20.89 -14.91
N THR A 363 -21.04 20.77 -16.18
CA THR A 363 -21.70 19.53 -16.63
C THR A 363 -20.77 18.32 -16.62
N THR A 364 -19.47 18.48 -16.87
CA THR A 364 -18.51 17.37 -16.76
C THR A 364 -18.26 17.02 -15.29
N ILE A 365 -18.16 18.00 -14.40
CA ILE A 365 -18.07 17.78 -12.95
C ILE A 365 -19.30 17.05 -12.41
N ASP A 366 -20.51 17.45 -12.80
CA ASP A 366 -21.75 16.81 -12.36
C ASP A 366 -21.81 15.33 -12.82
N LYS A 367 -21.44 15.06 -14.08
CA LYS A 367 -21.31 13.69 -14.59
C LYS A 367 -20.24 12.88 -13.85
N LEU A 368 -19.10 13.48 -13.54
CA LEU A 368 -18.05 12.82 -12.74
C LEU A 368 -18.54 12.54 -11.32
N HIS A 369 -19.34 13.43 -10.73
CA HIS A 369 -19.91 13.22 -9.40
C HIS A 369 -20.94 12.10 -9.39
N GLU A 370 -21.78 12.01 -10.43
CA GLU A 370 -22.75 10.93 -10.63
C GLU A 370 -22.03 9.57 -10.79
N VAL A 371 -20.97 9.51 -11.60
CA VAL A 371 -20.16 8.29 -11.74
C VAL A 371 -19.42 7.95 -10.45
N TYR A 372 -18.92 8.93 -9.71
CA TYR A 372 -18.29 8.70 -8.40
C TYR A 372 -19.29 8.10 -7.41
N THR A 373 -20.50 8.64 -7.35
CA THR A 373 -21.56 8.18 -6.44
C THR A 373 -21.97 6.76 -6.77
N THR A 374 -22.15 6.44 -8.06
CA THR A 374 -22.47 5.08 -8.51
C THR A 374 -21.34 4.09 -8.29
N VAL A 375 -20.07 4.50 -8.46
CA VAL A 375 -18.90 3.69 -8.09
C VAL A 375 -18.88 3.40 -6.59
N TYR A 376 -19.13 4.41 -5.75
CA TYR A 376 -19.20 4.25 -4.31
C TYR A 376 -20.34 3.31 -3.88
N GLU A 377 -21.54 3.48 -4.44
CA GLU A 377 -22.67 2.59 -4.21
C GLU A 377 -22.39 1.16 -4.65
N THR A 378 -21.72 0.97 -5.80
CA THR A 378 -21.32 -0.35 -6.28
C THR A 378 -20.25 -0.98 -5.37
N LEU A 379 -19.34 -0.21 -4.79
CA LEU A 379 -18.36 -0.73 -3.84
C LEU A 379 -19.01 -1.18 -2.52
N VAL A 380 -19.97 -0.39 -2.01
CA VAL A 380 -20.53 -0.59 -0.67
C VAL A 380 -21.75 -1.51 -0.65
N ASN A 381 -22.60 -1.44 -1.68
CA ASN A 381 -23.92 -2.06 -1.68
C ASN A 381 -24.11 -3.14 -2.75
N TYR A 382 -23.12 -3.41 -3.62
CA TYR A 382 -23.28 -4.42 -4.65
C TYR A 382 -23.51 -5.81 -4.06
N ARG A 383 -24.71 -6.35 -4.33
CA ARG A 383 -25.19 -7.65 -3.85
C ARG A 383 -24.96 -7.88 -2.34
N ARG A 384 -25.09 -6.81 -1.54
CA ARG A 384 -24.88 -6.85 -0.09
C ARG A 384 -25.71 -7.94 0.59
N ASP A 385 -26.98 -8.08 0.22
CA ASP A 385 -27.87 -9.07 0.83
C ASP A 385 -27.44 -10.50 0.52
N GLU A 386 -26.98 -10.77 -0.71
CA GLU A 386 -26.44 -12.07 -1.11
C GLU A 386 -25.13 -12.37 -0.38
N LEU A 387 -24.25 -11.38 -0.17
CA LEU A 387 -23.03 -11.54 0.62
C LEU A 387 -23.32 -11.82 2.10
N VAL A 388 -24.35 -11.18 2.67
CA VAL A 388 -24.79 -11.45 4.04
C VAL A 388 -25.37 -12.86 4.16
N GLN A 389 -26.21 -13.27 3.21
CA GLN A 389 -26.74 -14.63 3.14
C GLN A 389 -25.60 -15.66 2.99
N HIS A 390 -24.66 -15.40 2.08
CA HIS A 390 -23.47 -16.22 1.87
C HIS A 390 -22.65 -16.38 3.15
N ARG A 391 -22.37 -15.28 3.86
CA ARG A 391 -21.67 -15.32 5.15
C ARG A 391 -22.42 -16.18 6.18
N SER A 392 -23.75 -16.05 6.26
CA SER A 392 -24.56 -16.85 7.17
C SER A 392 -24.51 -18.34 6.82
N ALA A 393 -24.63 -18.68 5.53
CA ALA A 393 -24.57 -20.06 5.05
C ALA A 393 -23.16 -20.66 5.25
N SER A 394 -22.11 -19.89 4.96
CA SER A 394 -20.72 -20.30 5.19
C SER A 394 -20.46 -20.58 6.66
N ASN A 395 -20.92 -19.73 7.57
CA ASN A 395 -20.78 -19.97 9.01
C ASN A 395 -21.51 -21.25 9.47
N VAL A 396 -22.69 -21.53 8.91
CA VAL A 396 -23.42 -22.77 9.21
C VAL A 396 -22.64 -23.99 8.72
N VAL A 397 -22.17 -23.98 7.47
CA VAL A 397 -21.38 -25.10 6.92
C VAL A 397 -20.07 -25.30 7.68
N THR A 398 -19.38 -24.22 8.07
CA THR A 398 -18.18 -24.31 8.92
C THR A 398 -18.50 -24.94 10.28
N SER A 399 -19.56 -24.48 10.95
CA SER A 399 -19.97 -25.05 12.23
C SER A 399 -20.37 -26.52 12.11
N GLU A 400 -21.04 -26.91 11.03
CA GLU A 400 -21.40 -28.31 10.77
C GLU A 400 -20.18 -29.17 10.49
N LEU A 401 -19.19 -28.66 9.76
CA LEU A 401 -17.90 -29.33 9.54
C LEU A 401 -17.14 -29.53 10.86
N ASP A 402 -17.11 -28.54 11.74
CA ASP A 402 -16.46 -28.66 13.06
C ASP A 402 -17.12 -29.76 13.91
N VAL A 403 -18.46 -29.81 13.91
CA VAL A 403 -19.22 -30.87 14.59
C VAL A 403 -18.93 -32.24 13.97
N LEU A 404 -18.87 -32.35 12.64
CA LEU A 404 -18.53 -33.60 11.96
C LEU A 404 -17.11 -34.06 12.28
N HIS A 405 -16.12 -33.17 12.35
CA HIS A 405 -14.76 -33.50 12.77
C HIS A 405 -14.75 -34.06 14.19
N ALA A 406 -15.42 -33.40 15.13
CA ALA A 406 -15.52 -33.87 16.52
C ALA A 406 -16.21 -35.25 16.62
N GLN A 407 -17.28 -35.48 15.82
CA GLN A 407 -17.95 -36.77 15.76
C GLN A 407 -17.08 -37.86 15.16
N ILE A 408 -16.31 -37.57 14.10
CA ILE A 408 -15.35 -38.50 13.50
C ILE A 408 -14.29 -38.89 14.52
N ASP A 409 -13.69 -37.93 15.22
CA ASP A 409 -12.67 -38.18 16.24
C ASP A 409 -13.21 -39.06 17.38
N GLN A 410 -14.44 -38.79 17.83
CA GLN A 410 -15.08 -39.61 18.86
C GLN A 410 -15.34 -41.05 18.39
N VAL A 411 -15.82 -41.23 17.17
CA VAL A 411 -16.08 -42.56 16.58
C VAL A 411 -14.77 -43.30 16.32
N LEU A 412 -13.71 -42.62 15.87
CA LEU A 412 -12.37 -43.18 15.74
C LEU A 412 -11.83 -43.66 17.09
N HIS A 413 -12.02 -42.88 18.16
CA HIS A 413 -11.61 -43.29 19.50
C HIS A 413 -12.32 -44.58 19.92
N SER A 414 -13.64 -44.63 19.77
CA SER A 414 -14.45 -45.82 20.09
C SER A 414 -14.05 -47.05 19.25
N LYS A 415 -13.68 -46.84 17.98
CA LYS A 415 -13.16 -47.90 17.10
C LYS A 415 -11.83 -48.44 17.64
N ASN A 416 -10.89 -47.55 17.96
CA ASN A 416 -9.58 -47.92 18.49
C ASN A 416 -9.68 -48.65 19.85
N GLU A 417 -10.62 -48.24 20.71
CA GLU A 417 -10.92 -48.97 21.95
C GLU A 417 -11.47 -50.37 21.67
N SER A 418 -12.41 -50.50 20.73
CA SER A 418 -12.96 -51.79 20.33
C SER A 418 -11.90 -52.72 19.75
N ASP A 419 -10.99 -52.19 18.91
CA ASP A 419 -9.89 -52.94 18.31
C ASP A 419 -8.91 -53.43 19.40
N ARG A 420 -8.53 -52.58 20.37
CA ARG A 420 -7.71 -52.99 21.54
C ARG A 420 -8.38 -54.06 22.39
N GLU A 421 -9.70 -53.96 22.59
CA GLU A 421 -10.46 -54.97 23.31
C GLU A 421 -10.55 -56.31 22.60
N ILE A 422 -10.53 -56.31 21.26
CA ILE A 422 -10.45 -57.51 20.42
C ILE A 422 -9.05 -58.11 20.54
N GLU A 423 -8.00 -57.31 20.40
CA GLU A 423 -6.60 -57.76 20.54
C GLU A 423 -6.34 -58.40 21.91
N LYS A 424 -6.84 -57.78 23.00
CA LYS A 424 -6.74 -58.35 24.34
C LYS A 424 -7.46 -59.69 24.45
N ALA A 425 -8.69 -59.78 23.94
CA ALA A 425 -9.44 -61.03 23.95
C ALA A 425 -8.79 -62.12 23.09
N GLN A 426 -8.13 -61.76 21.98
CA GLN A 426 -7.35 -62.69 21.16
C GLN A 426 -6.08 -63.17 21.87
N ALA A 427 -5.41 -62.29 22.63
CA ALA A 427 -4.27 -62.69 23.45
C ALA A 427 -4.69 -63.65 24.58
N ASP A 428 -5.81 -63.36 25.26
CA ASP A 428 -6.40 -64.23 26.29
C ASP A 428 -6.85 -65.59 25.68
N LEU A 429 -7.33 -65.60 24.44
CA LEU A 429 -7.62 -66.85 23.72
C LEU A 429 -6.35 -67.66 23.46
N GLY A 430 -5.26 -67.00 23.03
CA GLY A 430 -3.97 -67.66 22.78
C GLY A 430 -3.38 -68.30 24.04
N THR A 431 -3.50 -67.66 25.20
CA THR A 431 -3.05 -68.26 26.47
C THR A 431 -3.89 -69.47 26.88
N LEU A 432 -5.21 -69.44 26.65
CA LEU A 432 -6.07 -70.61 26.88
C LEU A 432 -5.77 -71.76 25.90
N GLU A 433 -5.45 -71.48 24.64
CA GLU A 433 -5.03 -72.47 23.65
C GLU A 433 -3.70 -73.14 24.06
N ASP A 434 -2.74 -72.35 24.54
CA ASP A 434 -1.47 -72.85 25.09
C ASP A 434 -1.70 -73.74 26.31
N GLU A 435 -2.56 -73.33 27.25
CA GLU A 435 -2.94 -74.15 28.41
C GLU A 435 -3.63 -75.46 28.00
N LEU A 436 -4.50 -75.42 26.99
CA LEU A 436 -5.17 -76.59 26.42
C LEU A 436 -4.18 -77.55 25.77
N SER A 437 -3.19 -77.04 25.05
CA SER A 437 -2.14 -77.82 24.40
C SER A 437 -1.22 -78.51 25.42
N GLY A 438 -1.00 -77.89 26.58
CA GLY A 438 -0.19 -78.41 27.69
C GLY A 438 -0.85 -79.53 28.51
N ILE A 439 -2.16 -79.79 28.34
CA ILE A 439 -2.86 -80.84 29.08
C ILE A 439 -2.56 -82.23 28.48
N GLN A 440 -1.72 -82.99 29.17
CA GLN A 440 -1.54 -84.42 28.91
C GLN A 440 -2.70 -85.21 29.52
N LEU A 441 -3.38 -86.05 28.73
CA LEU A 441 -4.57 -86.80 29.18
C LEU A 441 -4.26 -88.21 29.71
N MET A 442 -3.05 -88.71 29.44
CA MET A 442 -2.59 -90.02 29.86
C MET A 442 -1.26 -89.89 30.60
N LYS A 443 -1.17 -90.57 31.75
CA LYS A 443 0.07 -90.79 32.48
C LYS A 443 0.11 -92.27 32.85
N ASP A 444 1.16 -92.97 32.42
CA ASP A 444 1.38 -94.40 32.71
C ASP A 444 0.21 -95.33 32.32
N GLY A 445 -0.46 -95.06 31.20
CA GLY A 445 -1.54 -95.91 30.66
C GLY A 445 -2.92 -95.73 31.31
N HIS A 446 -3.06 -94.86 32.32
CA HIS A 446 -4.34 -94.51 32.92
C HIS A 446 -4.80 -93.11 32.49
N VAL A 447 -6.10 -92.96 32.20
CA VAL A 447 -6.72 -91.68 31.84
C VAL A 447 -6.98 -90.87 33.11
N ASN A 448 -6.42 -89.66 33.18
CA ASN A 448 -6.63 -88.77 34.30
C ASN A 448 -7.96 -88.00 34.14
N GLN A 449 -9.00 -88.44 34.82
CA GLN A 449 -10.33 -87.81 34.74
C GLN A 449 -10.34 -86.34 35.19
N ALA A 450 -9.45 -85.94 36.11
CA ALA A 450 -9.35 -84.53 36.52
C ALA A 450 -8.81 -83.65 35.39
N GLN A 451 -7.86 -84.14 34.59
CA GLN A 451 -7.36 -83.44 33.41
C GLN A 451 -8.40 -83.41 32.28
N VAL A 452 -9.22 -84.45 32.12
CA VAL A 452 -10.37 -84.44 31.19
C VAL A 452 -11.40 -83.37 31.59
N ALA A 453 -11.75 -83.28 32.87
CA ALA A 453 -12.68 -82.27 33.37
C ALA A 453 -12.13 -80.85 33.21
N ARG A 454 -10.84 -80.65 33.49
CA ARG A 454 -10.13 -79.37 33.25
C ARG A 454 -10.15 -79.00 31.76
N LYS A 455 -9.83 -79.94 30.87
CA LYS A 455 -9.86 -79.73 29.42
C LYS A 455 -11.25 -79.34 28.92
N ARG A 456 -12.33 -79.96 29.44
CA ARG A 456 -13.71 -79.58 29.10
C ARG A 456 -14.07 -78.17 29.54
N ARG A 457 -13.65 -77.76 30.75
CA ARG A 457 -13.88 -76.39 31.23
C ARG A 457 -13.15 -75.36 30.37
N LEU A 458 -11.87 -75.61 30.08
CA LEU A 458 -11.08 -74.73 29.21
C LEU A 458 -11.67 -74.65 27.80
N HIS A 459 -12.18 -75.75 27.24
CA HIS A 459 -12.90 -75.70 25.96
C HIS A 459 -14.16 -74.83 26.01
N GLN A 460 -14.95 -74.92 27.07
CA GLN A 460 -16.12 -74.05 27.25
C GLN A 460 -15.70 -72.58 27.40
N GLU A 461 -14.60 -72.30 28.10
CA GLU A 461 -14.04 -70.95 28.23
C GLU A 461 -13.51 -70.43 26.88
N THR A 462 -12.88 -71.26 26.05
CA THR A 462 -12.47 -70.87 24.68
C THR A 462 -13.65 -70.58 23.77
N GLU A 463 -14.72 -71.39 23.82
CA GLU A 463 -15.95 -71.13 23.05
C GLU A 463 -16.60 -69.81 23.47
N ALA A 464 -16.68 -69.55 24.79
CA ALA A 464 -17.20 -68.29 25.31
C ALA A 464 -16.35 -67.07 24.91
N LEU A 465 -15.01 -67.19 24.89
CA LEU A 465 -14.13 -66.12 24.40
C LEU A 465 -14.26 -65.90 22.89
N LEU A 466 -14.40 -66.95 22.09
CA LEU A 466 -14.63 -66.84 20.65
C LEU A 466 -15.93 -66.10 20.34
N GLU A 467 -17.03 -66.44 21.03
CA GLU A 467 -18.30 -65.72 20.91
C GLU A 467 -18.16 -64.24 21.32
N ALA A 468 -17.40 -63.96 22.39
CA ALA A 468 -17.12 -62.60 22.83
C ALA A 468 -16.29 -61.81 21.81
N ILE A 469 -15.30 -62.44 21.17
CA ILE A 469 -14.49 -61.84 20.10
C ILE A 469 -15.35 -61.53 18.88
N ASP A 470 -16.22 -62.45 18.46
CA ASP A 470 -17.09 -62.24 17.30
C ASP A 470 -18.13 -61.14 17.55
N SER A 471 -18.68 -61.07 18.77
CA SER A 471 -19.56 -59.98 19.20
C SER A 471 -18.84 -58.62 19.18
N LYS A 472 -17.61 -58.55 19.67
CA LYS A 472 -16.78 -57.33 19.63
C LYS A 472 -16.41 -56.93 18.20
N LYS A 473 -16.04 -57.89 17.34
CA LYS A 473 -15.78 -57.64 15.91
C LYS A 473 -17.01 -57.12 15.18
N ALA A 474 -18.20 -57.65 15.48
CA ALA A 474 -19.45 -57.15 14.90
C ALA A 474 -19.73 -55.69 15.31
N LYS A 475 -19.47 -55.33 16.58
CA LYS A 475 -19.55 -53.94 17.05
C LYS A 475 -18.52 -53.04 16.36
N ALA A 476 -17.27 -53.46 16.26
CA ALA A 476 -16.22 -52.70 15.57
C ALA A 476 -16.58 -52.42 14.10
N ARG A 477 -17.11 -53.42 13.37
CA ARG A 477 -17.63 -53.23 12.00
C ARG A 477 -18.78 -52.22 11.95
N SER A 478 -19.68 -52.22 12.92
CA SER A 478 -20.77 -51.23 12.99
C SER A 478 -20.26 -49.81 13.23
N VAL A 479 -19.22 -49.65 14.06
CA VAL A 479 -18.54 -48.36 14.28
C VAL A 479 -17.84 -47.90 13.00
N GLU A 480 -17.20 -48.82 12.26
CA GLU A 480 -16.55 -48.53 10.99
C GLU A 480 -17.53 -48.11 9.88
N VAL A 481 -18.74 -48.69 9.83
CA VAL A 481 -19.79 -48.23 8.91
C VAL A 481 -20.21 -46.79 9.23
N LYS A 482 -20.44 -46.46 10.51
CA LYS A 482 -20.76 -45.09 10.94
C LYS A 482 -19.64 -44.11 10.62
N LEU A 483 -18.39 -44.52 10.79
CA LEU A 483 -17.21 -43.72 10.43
C LEU A 483 -17.23 -43.37 8.94
N ASN A 484 -17.50 -44.35 8.07
CA ASN A 484 -17.58 -44.14 6.63
C ASN A 484 -18.75 -43.22 6.23
N GLU A 485 -19.90 -43.33 6.91
CA GLU A 485 -21.04 -42.42 6.73
C GLU A 485 -20.68 -40.98 7.11
N LEU A 486 -19.98 -40.78 8.24
CA LEU A 486 -19.52 -39.45 8.67
C LEU A 486 -18.51 -38.85 7.70
N TYR A 487 -17.54 -39.63 7.18
CA TYR A 487 -16.64 -39.15 6.13
C TYR A 487 -17.37 -38.79 4.83
N GLY A 488 -18.44 -39.52 4.49
CA GLY A 488 -19.32 -39.18 3.36
C GLY A 488 -20.02 -37.83 3.56
N LEU A 489 -20.56 -37.59 4.75
CA LEU A 489 -21.20 -36.32 5.12
C LEU A 489 -20.20 -35.16 5.15
N GLN A 490 -18.99 -35.38 5.68
CA GLN A 490 -17.92 -34.39 5.66
C GLN A 490 -17.59 -33.95 4.24
N ARG A 491 -17.38 -34.89 3.31
CA ARG A 491 -17.11 -34.57 1.90
C ARG A 491 -18.24 -33.79 1.24
N ALA A 492 -19.49 -34.17 1.50
CA ALA A 492 -20.65 -33.45 0.97
C ALA A 492 -20.69 -31.99 1.47
N LYS A 493 -20.36 -31.76 2.75
CA LYS A 493 -20.28 -30.42 3.35
C LYS A 493 -19.08 -29.61 2.86
N GLU A 494 -17.93 -30.23 2.65
CA GLU A 494 -16.77 -29.59 2.02
C GLU A 494 -17.08 -29.16 0.58
N ASP A 495 -17.83 -29.98 -0.17
CA ASP A 495 -18.25 -29.63 -1.53
C ASP A 495 -19.32 -28.51 -1.55
N GLU A 496 -20.21 -28.48 -0.55
CA GLU A 496 -21.13 -27.36 -0.31
C GLU A 496 -20.35 -26.06 -0.04
N MET A 497 -19.30 -26.12 0.79
CA MET A 497 -18.40 -24.98 1.06
C MET A 497 -17.69 -24.52 -0.22
N LYS A 498 -17.12 -25.43 -1.02
CA LYS A 498 -16.53 -25.08 -2.33
C LYS A 498 -17.56 -24.46 -3.28
N GLY A 499 -18.83 -24.85 -3.18
CA GLY A 499 -19.94 -24.27 -3.94
C GLY A 499 -20.20 -22.82 -3.53
N LEU A 500 -20.30 -22.58 -2.23
CA LEU A 500 -20.40 -21.23 -1.66
C LEU A 500 -19.20 -20.38 -2.07
N GLU A 501 -17.96 -20.85 -1.93
CA GLU A 501 -16.76 -20.09 -2.33
C GLU A 501 -16.78 -19.67 -3.80
N ARG A 502 -17.15 -20.59 -4.70
CA ARG A 502 -17.31 -20.28 -6.14
C ARG A 502 -18.38 -19.20 -6.37
N HIS A 503 -19.47 -19.24 -5.62
CA HIS A 503 -20.51 -18.21 -5.71
C HIS A 503 -20.01 -16.84 -5.25
N LEU A 504 -19.25 -16.77 -4.13
CA LEU A 504 -18.63 -15.53 -3.65
C LEU A 504 -17.67 -14.95 -4.69
N VAL A 505 -16.80 -15.78 -5.28
CA VAL A 505 -15.88 -15.34 -6.35
C VAL A 505 -16.66 -14.79 -7.53
N THR A 506 -17.77 -15.42 -7.91
CA THR A 506 -18.62 -14.93 -8.99
C THR A 506 -19.16 -13.53 -8.69
N ILE A 507 -19.70 -13.30 -7.49
CA ILE A 507 -20.20 -11.97 -7.06
C ILE A 507 -19.07 -10.93 -7.12
N LEU A 508 -17.87 -11.25 -6.64
CA LEU A 508 -16.71 -10.35 -6.67
C LEU A 508 -16.25 -10.02 -8.10
N VAL A 509 -16.23 -11.02 -9.00
CA VAL A 509 -15.86 -10.81 -10.41
C VAL A 509 -16.90 -9.94 -11.12
N GLU A 510 -18.20 -10.15 -10.85
CA GLU A 510 -19.25 -9.31 -11.41
C GLU A 510 -19.14 -7.86 -10.90
N GLN A 511 -18.86 -7.67 -9.61
CA GLN A 511 -18.61 -6.35 -9.01
C GLN A 511 -17.42 -5.66 -9.71
N GLN A 512 -16.30 -6.36 -9.89
CA GLN A 512 -15.13 -5.85 -10.59
C GLN A 512 -15.44 -5.47 -12.03
N LYS A 513 -16.18 -6.31 -12.76
CA LYS A 513 -16.59 -6.03 -14.14
C LYS A 513 -17.49 -4.79 -14.22
N HIS A 514 -18.40 -4.62 -13.26
CA HIS A 514 -19.26 -3.45 -13.19
C HIS A 514 -18.46 -2.17 -12.91
N LEU A 515 -17.54 -2.22 -11.93
CA LEU A 515 -16.63 -1.11 -11.61
C LEU A 515 -15.73 -0.73 -12.81
N LEU A 516 -15.17 -1.70 -13.52
CA LEU A 516 -14.37 -1.45 -14.72
C LEU A 516 -15.18 -0.75 -15.82
N THR A 517 -16.45 -1.13 -15.97
CA THR A 517 -17.37 -0.48 -16.91
C THR A 517 -17.60 0.98 -16.52
N LEU A 518 -17.87 1.26 -15.25
CA LEU A 518 -18.02 2.63 -14.72
C LEU A 518 -16.73 3.45 -14.88
N VAL A 519 -15.56 2.90 -14.56
CA VAL A 519 -14.27 3.60 -14.72
C VAL A 519 -13.96 3.87 -16.19
N SER A 520 -14.29 2.93 -17.10
CA SER A 520 -14.13 3.17 -18.54
C SER A 520 -15.03 4.30 -19.05
N SER A 521 -16.22 4.48 -18.46
CA SER A 521 -17.11 5.60 -18.78
C SER A 521 -16.50 6.94 -18.34
N VAL A 522 -15.84 7.00 -17.17
CA VAL A 522 -15.09 8.19 -16.72
C VAL A 522 -14.01 8.57 -17.72
N LYS A 523 -13.26 7.60 -18.23
CA LYS A 523 -12.21 7.83 -19.23
C LYS A 523 -12.77 8.42 -20.53
N SER A 524 -13.98 8.05 -20.92
CA SER A 524 -14.66 8.64 -22.08
C SER A 524 -15.17 10.06 -21.81
N ILE A 525 -15.62 10.36 -20.58
CA ILE A 525 -16.08 11.69 -20.16
C ILE A 525 -14.91 12.68 -20.07
N ALA A 526 -13.72 12.22 -19.66
CA ALA A 526 -12.52 13.05 -19.55
C ALA A 526 -11.78 13.27 -20.89
N ALA A 527 -12.16 12.56 -21.96
CA ALA A 527 -11.57 12.69 -23.29
C ALA A 527 -12.32 13.67 -24.21
N VAL A 528 -13.48 14.15 -23.76
CA VAL A 528 -14.30 15.21 -24.38
C VAL A 528 -14.05 16.51 -23.63
#